data_AF-A0A1Q6B9V8-F1
#
_entry.id   AF-A0A1Q6B9V8-F1
#
_cell.length_a   1.000
_cell.length_b   1.000
_cell.length_c   1.000
_cell.angle_alpha   90.00
_cell.angle_beta   90.00
_cell.angle_gamma   90.00
#
_symmetry.space_group_name_H-M   'P 1'
#
loop_
_entity.id
_entity.type
_entity.pdbx_description
1 polymer ?
#
loop_
_entity_poly.entity_id
_entity_poly.type
_entity_poly.pdbx_seq_one_letter_code
_entity_poly.pdbx_strand_id
1 'polypeptide(L)'
;MTPDLELLKNKRNQIKEIIDELQLTLTDDPNWDAPSDNSYLNEEELAIPEIQDNVTAIKATNKLISWFGQDHEGFVGLWRGPNAIPLDKAQVVRLNDEANYELVADTVPNYLMFTYFYGDEDTEQHEYNRVKKLLTDAGFTVAGDIEAIYDNIDYDSLQPEDYKEEQYNQAQSRR
;
A
#
# COMPACT_ATOMS: atom_id res chain seq x y z
N MET A 1 14.04 6.11 -4.45
CA MET A 1 13.39 6.29 -3.13
C MET A 1 12.75 7.66 -3.13
N THR A 2 11.50 7.80 -2.69
CA THR A 2 10.83 9.12 -2.58
C THR A 2 11.37 9.88 -1.37
N PRO A 3 11.36 11.23 -1.35
CA PRO A 3 11.71 12.02 -0.17
C PRO A 3 11.00 11.58 1.12
N ASP A 4 9.72 11.21 1.03
CA ASP A 4 8.94 10.79 2.21
C ASP A 4 9.45 9.47 2.81
N LEU A 5 9.73 8.46 1.99
CA LEU A 5 10.35 7.21 2.46
C LEU A 5 11.75 7.43 3.05
N GLU A 6 12.54 8.36 2.51
CA GLU A 6 13.83 8.71 3.13
C GLU A 6 13.61 9.35 4.50
N LEU A 7 12.65 10.28 4.59
CA LEU A 7 12.31 10.97 5.82
C LEU A 7 11.75 9.99 6.87
N LEU A 8 10.87 9.06 6.48
CA LEU A 8 10.35 7.98 7.31
C LEU A 8 11.48 7.14 7.93
N LYS A 9 12.44 6.70 7.13
CA LYS A 9 13.61 5.95 7.61
C LYS A 9 14.43 6.78 8.60
N ASN A 10 14.66 8.05 8.30
CA ASN A 10 15.45 8.95 9.15
C ASN A 10 14.73 9.35 10.45
N LYS A 11 13.39 9.38 10.46
CA LYS A 11 12.57 9.84 11.57
C LYS A 11 11.90 8.73 12.36
N ARG A 12 12.15 7.46 12.03
CA ARG A 12 11.52 6.29 12.66
C ARG A 12 11.48 6.31 14.19
N ASN A 13 12.53 6.80 14.83
CA ASN A 13 12.59 6.87 16.30
C ASN A 13 11.71 7.99 16.87
N GLN A 14 11.55 9.09 16.13
CA GLN A 14 10.74 10.24 16.53
C GLN A 14 9.24 9.93 16.41
N ILE A 15 8.85 9.16 15.38
CA ILE A 15 7.47 8.74 15.13
C ILE A 15 7.22 7.28 15.53
N LYS A 16 8.03 6.74 16.46
CA LYS A 16 8.01 5.31 16.82
C LYS A 16 6.62 4.83 17.23
N GLU A 17 5.88 5.67 17.96
CA GLU A 17 4.51 5.38 18.37
C GLU A 17 3.60 5.03 17.17
N ILE A 18 3.68 5.82 16.10
CA ILE A 18 2.91 5.58 14.87
C ILE A 18 3.38 4.30 14.19
N ILE A 19 4.69 4.09 14.07
CA ILE A 19 5.24 2.88 13.45
C ILE A 19 4.83 1.61 14.22
N ASP A 20 4.86 1.67 15.54
CA ASP A 20 4.50 0.56 16.41
C ASP A 20 3.00 0.24 16.32
N GLU A 21 2.14 1.27 16.33
CA GLU A 21 0.69 1.11 16.17
C GLU A 21 0.36 0.43 14.84
N LEU A 22 0.99 0.89 13.76
CA LEU A 22 0.84 0.29 12.44
C LEU A 22 1.46 -1.11 12.34
N GLN A 23 2.32 -1.51 13.27
CA GLN A 23 3.20 -2.67 13.13
C GLN A 23 4.06 -2.61 11.85
N LEU A 24 4.41 -1.39 11.42
CA LEU A 24 5.04 -1.14 10.13
C LEU A 24 6.50 -1.60 10.12
N THR A 25 6.78 -2.59 9.28
CA THR A 25 8.13 -3.04 8.95
C THR A 25 8.53 -2.53 7.57
N LEU A 26 9.64 -1.79 7.50
CA LEU A 26 10.15 -1.25 6.24
C LEU A 26 11.15 -2.21 5.59
N THR A 27 11.15 -2.24 4.25
CA THR A 27 12.16 -2.93 3.45
C THR A 27 12.98 -1.95 2.61
N ASP A 28 14.25 -2.30 2.42
CA ASP A 28 15.16 -1.65 1.47
C ASP A 28 15.41 -2.51 0.22
N ASP A 29 14.85 -3.73 0.19
CA ASP A 29 15.09 -4.67 -0.90
C ASP A 29 14.30 -4.25 -2.16
N PRO A 30 14.97 -3.80 -3.23
CA PRO A 30 14.28 -3.42 -4.46
C PRO A 30 13.68 -4.62 -5.20
N ASN A 31 14.03 -5.85 -4.82
CA ASN A 31 13.52 -7.09 -5.40
C ASN A 31 12.67 -7.87 -4.39
N TRP A 32 12.05 -7.18 -3.43
CA TRP A 32 11.26 -7.83 -2.39
C TRP A 32 10.05 -8.56 -3.01
N ASP A 33 10.12 -9.89 -3.00
CA ASP A 33 9.15 -10.77 -3.68
C ASP A 33 8.09 -11.32 -2.72
N ALA A 34 8.15 -10.97 -1.42
CA ALA A 34 7.19 -11.43 -0.42
C ALA A 34 5.72 -11.13 -0.78
N PRO A 35 5.36 -9.96 -1.35
CA PRO A 35 3.99 -9.71 -1.82
C PRO A 35 3.51 -10.66 -2.93
N SER A 36 4.45 -11.32 -3.63
CA SER A 36 4.20 -12.28 -4.70
C SER A 36 4.36 -13.74 -4.25
N ASP A 37 4.63 -13.97 -2.97
CA ASP A 37 4.76 -15.32 -2.44
C ASP A 37 3.43 -16.07 -2.59
N ASN A 38 3.52 -17.27 -3.15
CA ASN A 38 2.42 -18.19 -3.31
C ASN A 38 2.75 -19.58 -2.75
N SER A 39 3.78 -19.66 -1.89
CA SER A 39 4.25 -20.90 -1.25
C SER A 39 3.26 -21.52 -0.27
N TYR A 40 2.22 -20.77 0.12
CA TYR A 40 1.11 -21.27 0.92
C TYR A 40 0.15 -22.19 0.14
N LEU A 41 0.17 -22.12 -1.19
CA LEU A 41 -0.64 -23.00 -2.04
C LEU A 41 0.03 -24.35 -2.20
N ASN A 42 -0.75 -25.42 -2.03
CA ASN A 42 -0.28 -26.78 -2.28
C ASN A 42 -0.41 -27.18 -3.76
N GLU A 43 0.10 -28.37 -4.12
CA GLU A 43 0.09 -28.87 -5.50
C GLU A 43 -1.33 -29.04 -6.08
N GLU A 44 -2.31 -29.43 -5.26
CA GLU A 44 -3.70 -29.61 -5.70
C GLU A 44 -4.36 -28.25 -5.99
N GLU A 45 -4.11 -27.24 -5.17
CA GLU A 45 -4.57 -25.86 -5.40
C GLU A 45 -3.91 -25.26 -6.64
N LEU A 46 -2.60 -25.46 -6.80
CA LEU A 46 -1.89 -25.01 -7.99
C LEU A 46 -2.30 -25.77 -9.26
N ALA A 47 -3.00 -26.90 -9.16
CA ALA A 47 -3.58 -27.57 -10.33
C ALA A 47 -4.91 -26.94 -10.78
N ILE A 48 -5.55 -26.11 -9.93
CA ILE A 48 -6.79 -25.40 -10.25
C ILE A 48 -6.45 -24.25 -11.22
N PRO A 49 -6.96 -24.26 -12.46
CA PRO A 49 -6.58 -23.28 -13.47
C PRO A 49 -6.88 -21.82 -13.06
N GLU A 50 -7.98 -21.58 -12.35
CA GLU A 50 -8.38 -20.26 -11.84
C GLU A 50 -7.38 -19.72 -10.80
N ILE A 51 -6.84 -20.59 -9.94
CA ILE A 51 -5.82 -20.22 -8.95
C ILE A 51 -4.53 -19.82 -9.66
N GLN A 52 -4.11 -20.56 -10.69
CA GLN A 52 -2.91 -20.21 -11.47
C GLN A 52 -3.06 -18.86 -12.19
N ASP A 53 -4.25 -18.57 -12.73
CA ASP A 53 -4.52 -17.28 -13.39
C ASP A 53 -4.46 -16.14 -12.37
N ASN A 54 -5.04 -16.32 -11.18
CA ASN A 54 -4.99 -15.32 -10.13
C ASN A 54 -3.55 -15.07 -9.64
N VAL A 55 -2.76 -16.13 -9.42
CA VAL A 55 -1.34 -16.01 -9.09
C VAL A 55 -0.58 -15.25 -10.18
N THR A 56 -0.89 -15.52 -11.45
CA THR A 56 -0.26 -14.84 -12.58
C THR A 56 -0.63 -13.36 -12.61
N ALA A 57 -1.90 -13.03 -12.37
CA ALA A 57 -2.39 -11.65 -12.28
C ALA A 57 -1.72 -10.88 -11.15
N ILE A 58 -1.68 -11.44 -9.93
CA ILE A 58 -1.00 -10.85 -8.77
C ILE A 58 0.49 -10.59 -9.07
N LYS A 59 1.19 -11.59 -9.64
CA LYS A 59 2.61 -11.42 -10.02
C LYS A 59 2.82 -10.38 -11.11
N ALA A 60 1.85 -10.17 -12.00
CA ALA A 60 1.90 -9.10 -13.00
C ALA A 60 1.66 -7.73 -12.36
N THR A 61 0.68 -7.61 -11.47
CA THR A 61 0.36 -6.36 -10.75
C THR A 61 1.49 -5.94 -9.81
N ASN A 62 2.05 -6.86 -9.03
CA ASN A 62 3.14 -6.58 -8.09
C ASN A 62 4.41 -6.01 -8.75
N LYS A 63 4.67 -6.34 -10.02
CA LYS A 63 5.79 -5.77 -10.79
C LYS A 63 5.64 -4.28 -11.08
N LEU A 64 4.43 -3.76 -10.97
CA LEU A 64 4.11 -2.34 -11.19
C LEU A 64 4.04 -1.55 -9.87
N ILE A 65 4.37 -2.19 -8.75
CA ILE A 65 4.38 -1.58 -7.42
C ILE A 65 5.82 -1.45 -6.95
N SER A 66 6.16 -0.29 -6.40
CA SER A 66 7.42 -0.12 -5.66
C SER A 66 7.16 -0.30 -4.18
N TRP A 67 7.32 -1.54 -3.72
CA TRP A 67 7.09 -1.95 -2.34
C TRP A 67 8.08 -1.29 -1.38
N PHE A 68 7.61 -0.91 -0.20
CA PHE A 68 8.46 -0.31 0.83
C PHE A 68 8.25 -0.89 2.23
N GLY A 69 7.21 -1.70 2.46
CA GLY A 69 7.01 -2.32 3.76
C GLY A 69 5.78 -3.20 3.88
N GLN A 70 5.50 -3.62 5.10
CA GLN A 70 4.33 -4.37 5.53
C GLN A 70 3.82 -3.77 6.84
N ASP A 71 2.51 -3.58 6.96
CA ASP A 71 1.82 -3.20 8.20
C ASP A 71 0.90 -4.33 8.68
N HIS A 72 0.09 -4.07 9.71
CA HIS A 72 -0.84 -5.06 10.26
C HIS A 72 -1.98 -5.46 9.31
N GLU A 73 -2.22 -4.70 8.24
CA GLU A 73 -3.28 -4.97 7.25
C GLU A 73 -2.74 -5.62 5.97
N GLY A 74 -1.44 -5.52 5.70
CA GLY A 74 -0.82 -6.20 4.57
C GLY A 74 0.45 -5.55 4.04
N PHE A 75 0.75 -5.79 2.76
CA PHE A 75 1.92 -5.21 2.09
C PHE A 75 1.62 -3.81 1.59
N VAL A 76 2.56 -2.89 1.75
CA VAL A 76 2.41 -1.48 1.35
C VAL A 76 3.50 -1.02 0.39
N GLY A 77 3.07 -0.32 -0.65
CA GLY A 77 3.93 0.10 -1.75
C GLY A 77 3.42 1.35 -2.46
N LEU A 78 4.15 1.78 -3.47
CA LEU A 78 3.77 2.90 -4.33
C LEU A 78 3.28 2.36 -5.68
N TRP A 79 2.01 2.63 -6.02
CA TRP A 79 1.41 2.22 -7.29
C TRP A 79 1.99 3.04 -8.44
N ARG A 80 2.77 2.40 -9.29
CA ARG A 80 3.31 3.03 -10.51
C ARG A 80 2.45 2.74 -11.73
N GLY A 81 1.74 1.63 -11.70
CA GLY A 81 0.88 1.17 -12.78
C GLY A 81 1.61 0.94 -14.11
N PRO A 82 0.86 0.57 -15.16
CA PRO A 82 1.44 0.28 -16.48
C PRO A 82 2.05 1.53 -17.14
N ASN A 83 1.62 2.72 -16.73
CA ASN A 83 2.13 4.01 -17.23
C ASN A 83 3.43 4.46 -16.53
N ALA A 84 3.97 3.66 -15.61
CA ALA A 84 5.22 3.93 -14.91
C ALA A 84 5.26 5.30 -14.20
N ILE A 85 4.19 5.62 -13.46
CA ILE A 85 4.05 6.85 -12.68
C ILE A 85 5.34 7.08 -11.87
N PRO A 86 5.91 8.31 -11.91
CA PRO A 86 7.06 8.67 -11.09
C PRO A 86 6.80 8.44 -9.61
N LEU A 87 7.81 7.98 -8.86
CA LEU A 87 7.64 7.62 -7.45
C LEU A 87 7.11 8.76 -6.57
N ASP A 88 7.47 10.01 -6.88
CA ASP A 88 7.01 11.22 -6.18
C ASP A 88 5.56 11.62 -6.49
N LYS A 89 4.93 10.92 -7.44
CA LYS A 89 3.51 11.09 -7.82
C LYS A 89 2.70 9.81 -7.64
N ALA A 90 3.37 8.70 -7.29
CA ALA A 90 2.75 7.41 -7.12
C ALA A 90 2.04 7.39 -5.76
N GLN A 91 0.78 6.95 -5.78
CA GLN A 91 -0.04 6.84 -4.57
C GLN A 91 0.30 5.58 -3.80
N VAL A 92 -0.04 5.56 -2.51
CA VAL A 92 0.19 4.41 -1.64
C VAL A 92 -0.90 3.37 -1.90
N VAL A 93 -0.45 2.16 -2.24
CA VAL A 93 -1.30 0.97 -2.40
C VAL A 93 -1.04 0.00 -1.27
N ARG A 94 -2.11 -0.65 -0.80
CA ARG A 94 -2.05 -1.81 0.09
C ARG A 94 -2.52 -3.06 -0.66
N LEU A 95 -1.82 -4.17 -0.43
CA LEU A 95 -2.26 -5.52 -0.76
C LEU A 95 -2.61 -6.23 0.55
N ASN A 96 -3.89 -6.53 0.76
CA ASN A 96 -4.36 -7.19 1.97
C ASN A 96 -4.15 -8.72 1.94
N ASP A 97 -4.50 -9.39 3.02
CA ASP A 97 -4.39 -10.85 3.16
C ASP A 97 -5.35 -11.65 2.26
N GLU A 98 -6.43 -11.03 1.80
CA GLU A 98 -7.37 -11.56 0.80
C GLU A 98 -6.88 -11.38 -0.66
N ALA A 99 -5.65 -10.91 -0.85
CA ALA A 99 -5.05 -10.64 -2.15
C ALA A 99 -5.79 -9.60 -3.01
N ASN A 100 -6.41 -8.62 -2.35
CA ASN A 100 -7.05 -7.46 -2.97
C ASN A 100 -6.17 -6.22 -2.81
N TYR A 101 -6.21 -5.34 -3.82
CA TYR A 101 -5.50 -4.07 -3.78
C TYR A 101 -6.44 -2.90 -3.49
N GLU A 102 -5.95 -1.95 -2.72
CA GLU A 102 -6.61 -0.67 -2.49
C GLU A 102 -5.60 0.48 -2.51
N LEU A 103 -5.97 1.61 -3.13
CA LEU A 103 -5.25 2.87 -2.89
C LEU A 103 -5.71 3.42 -1.55
N VAL A 104 -4.77 3.64 -0.63
CA VAL A 104 -5.06 4.02 0.76
C VAL A 104 -4.68 5.46 1.08
N ALA A 105 -3.81 6.07 0.27
CA ALA A 105 -3.44 7.48 0.40
C ALA A 105 -2.73 8.01 -0.85
N ASP A 106 -2.76 9.32 -1.04
CA ASP A 106 -1.97 10.03 -2.05
C ASP A 106 -0.46 10.11 -1.74
N THR A 107 -0.09 10.08 -0.46
CA THR A 107 1.30 10.23 0.02
C THR A 107 1.60 9.31 1.20
N VAL A 108 2.88 9.02 1.44
CA VAL A 108 3.30 8.17 2.58
C VAL A 108 2.88 8.77 3.94
N PRO A 109 2.98 10.09 4.19
CA PRO A 109 2.51 10.65 5.46
C PRO A 109 1.00 10.54 5.66
N ASN A 110 0.22 10.72 4.58
CA ASN A 110 -1.22 10.52 4.64
C ASN A 110 -1.57 9.04 4.85
N TYR A 111 -0.80 8.11 4.30
CA TYR A 111 -0.91 6.68 4.63
C TYR A 111 -0.67 6.40 6.12
N LEU A 112 0.38 6.99 6.72
CA LEU A 112 0.65 6.82 8.15
C LEU A 112 -0.50 7.35 9.00
N MET A 113 -1.04 8.50 8.61
CA MET A 113 -2.20 9.12 9.28
C MET A 113 -3.45 8.25 9.13
N PHE A 114 -3.77 7.85 7.90
CA PHE A 114 -4.93 7.03 7.57
C PHE A 114 -4.93 5.70 8.33
N THR A 115 -3.81 4.99 8.27
CA THR A 115 -3.71 3.64 8.87
C THR A 115 -3.74 3.68 10.39
N TYR A 116 -3.22 4.75 11.02
CA TYR A 116 -3.27 4.89 12.46
C TYR A 116 -4.71 4.96 12.99
N PHE A 117 -5.64 5.50 12.20
CA PHE A 117 -7.06 5.63 12.57
C PHE A 117 -7.96 4.61 11.85
N TYR A 118 -7.38 3.64 11.17
CA TYR A 118 -8.15 2.64 10.43
C TYR A 118 -8.99 1.80 11.40
N GLY A 119 -10.30 1.73 11.17
CA GLY A 119 -11.24 1.01 12.02
C GLY A 119 -11.70 1.73 13.30
N ASP A 120 -11.28 2.99 13.52
CA ASP A 120 -11.74 3.83 14.64
C ASP A 120 -12.62 4.98 14.14
N GLU A 121 -13.91 4.72 13.99
CA GLU A 121 -14.90 5.71 13.55
C GLU A 121 -15.18 6.80 14.61
N ASP A 122 -14.78 6.56 15.86
CA ASP A 122 -15.02 7.44 17.02
C ASP A 122 -13.75 8.18 17.47
N THR A 123 -12.70 8.23 16.62
CA THR A 123 -11.45 8.91 16.96
C THR A 123 -11.73 10.33 17.44
N GLU A 124 -11.34 10.60 18.67
CA GLU A 124 -11.48 11.93 19.22
C GLU A 124 -10.58 12.92 18.46
N GLN A 125 -11.14 14.07 18.07
CA GLN A 125 -10.41 15.13 17.35
C GLN A 125 -9.08 15.53 18.00
N HIS A 126 -8.97 15.39 19.32
CA HIS A 126 -7.74 15.66 20.07
C HIS A 126 -6.61 14.69 19.70
N GLU A 127 -6.94 13.42 19.47
CA GLU A 127 -5.99 12.37 19.11
C GLU A 127 -5.53 12.53 17.66
N TYR A 128 -6.46 12.81 16.74
CA TYR A 128 -6.14 13.19 15.36
C TYR A 128 -5.11 14.34 15.34
N ASN A 129 -5.36 15.41 16.11
CA ASN A 129 -4.45 16.54 16.19
C ASN A 129 -3.09 16.19 16.81
N ARG A 130 -3.06 15.24 17.77
CA ARG A 130 -1.81 14.76 18.39
C ARG A 130 -0.94 14.01 17.38
N VAL A 131 -1.50 13.05 16.66
CA VAL A 131 -0.77 12.25 15.66
C VAL A 131 -0.31 13.11 14.50
N LYS A 132 -1.18 13.98 14.00
CA LYS A 132 -0.81 14.99 13.00
C LYS A 132 0.35 15.86 13.47
N LYS A 133 0.37 16.26 14.75
CA LYS A 133 1.46 17.02 15.34
C LYS A 133 2.77 16.21 15.39
N LEU A 134 2.72 14.93 15.75
CA LEU A 134 3.91 14.05 15.74
C LEU A 134 4.53 13.95 14.33
N LEU A 135 3.70 13.78 13.30
CA LEU A 135 4.15 13.73 11.89
C LEU A 135 4.73 15.08 11.43
N THR A 136 4.03 16.18 11.70
CA THR A 136 4.50 17.52 11.29
C THR A 136 5.77 17.95 12.02
N ASP A 137 5.92 17.64 13.31
CA ASP A 137 7.16 17.86 14.07
C ASP A 137 8.34 17.02 13.53
N ALA A 138 8.05 15.88 12.89
CA ALA A 138 9.03 15.06 12.20
C ALA A 138 9.40 15.60 10.80
N GLY A 139 8.69 16.60 10.30
CA GLY A 139 8.92 17.25 9.01
C GLY A 139 8.01 16.78 7.88
N PHE A 140 6.99 15.97 8.18
CA PHE A 140 6.01 15.55 7.19
C PHE A 140 4.95 16.61 6.92
N THR A 141 4.40 16.58 5.71
CA THR A 141 3.17 17.31 5.37
C THR A 141 2.03 16.29 5.31
N VAL A 142 0.95 16.56 6.04
CA VAL A 142 -0.24 15.71 6.14
C VAL A 142 -1.48 16.53 5.81
N ALA A 143 -2.49 15.87 5.25
CA ALA A 143 -3.76 16.47 4.89
C ALA A 143 -4.50 17.08 6.09
N GLY A 144 -5.55 17.87 5.80
CA GLY A 144 -6.35 18.61 6.79
C GLY A 144 -6.99 17.70 7.83
N ASP A 145 -7.63 16.66 7.34
CA ASP A 145 -8.46 15.65 8.01
C ASP A 145 -8.40 14.33 7.20
N ILE A 146 -9.11 13.29 7.64
CA ILE A 146 -9.20 12.01 6.91
C ILE A 146 -9.94 12.16 5.58
N GLU A 147 -10.98 12.99 5.52
CA GLU A 147 -11.77 13.22 4.30
C GLU A 147 -10.88 13.77 3.17
N ALA A 148 -10.01 14.73 3.49
CA ALA A 148 -9.03 15.26 2.55
C ALA A 148 -8.00 14.21 2.07
N ILE A 149 -7.72 13.16 2.84
CA ILE A 149 -6.86 12.06 2.37
C ILE A 149 -7.58 11.27 1.29
N TYR A 150 -8.86 10.94 1.51
CA TYR A 150 -9.70 10.23 0.53
C TYR A 150 -9.92 11.06 -0.74
N ASP A 151 -10.21 12.36 -0.60
CA ASP A 151 -10.44 13.27 -1.72
C ASP A 151 -9.22 13.42 -2.64
N ASN A 152 -8.02 13.19 -2.10
CA ASN A 152 -6.78 13.26 -2.88
C ASN A 152 -6.46 11.96 -3.64
N ILE A 153 -7.22 10.88 -3.42
CA ILE A 153 -6.99 9.63 -4.13
C ILE A 153 -7.50 9.76 -5.58
N ASP A 154 -6.63 9.52 -6.56
CA ASP A 154 -7.01 9.49 -7.97
C ASP A 154 -7.76 8.20 -8.31
N TYR A 155 -9.09 8.23 -8.15
CA TYR A 155 -10.00 7.17 -8.57
C TYR A 155 -10.32 7.17 -10.07
N ASP A 156 -9.96 8.22 -10.81
CA ASP A 156 -10.22 8.33 -12.25
C ASP A 156 -9.16 7.59 -13.09
N SER A 157 -7.96 7.38 -12.53
CA SER A 157 -6.90 6.56 -13.12
C SER A 157 -7.14 5.06 -12.98
N LEU A 158 -6.38 4.26 -13.72
CA LEU A 158 -6.42 2.80 -13.60
C LEU A 158 -5.98 2.34 -12.20
N GLN A 159 -6.88 1.67 -11.49
CA GLN A 159 -6.65 1.16 -10.15
C GLN A 159 -5.84 -0.15 -10.18
N PRO A 160 -5.06 -0.45 -9.12
CA PRO A 160 -4.29 -1.70 -9.05
C PRO A 160 -5.17 -2.95 -9.07
N GLU A 161 -6.34 -2.90 -8.44
CA GLU A 161 -7.31 -4.01 -8.43
C GLU A 161 -7.93 -4.22 -9.83
N ASP A 162 -8.35 -3.14 -10.49
CA ASP A 162 -8.84 -3.21 -11.88
C ASP A 162 -7.78 -3.82 -12.81
N TYR A 163 -6.51 -3.42 -12.67
CA TYR A 163 -5.43 -4.00 -13.45
C TYR A 163 -5.24 -5.49 -13.15
N LYS A 164 -5.31 -5.92 -11.88
CA LYS A 164 -5.28 -7.34 -11.50
C LYS A 164 -6.41 -8.11 -12.19
N GLU A 165 -7.63 -7.59 -12.14
CA GLU A 165 -8.79 -8.20 -12.77
C GLU A 165 -8.63 -8.31 -14.30
N GLU A 166 -8.11 -7.26 -14.96
CA GLU A 166 -7.78 -7.30 -16.38
C GLU A 166 -6.78 -8.42 -16.72
N GLN A 167 -5.72 -8.58 -15.92
CA GLN A 167 -4.73 -9.64 -16.13
C GLN A 167 -5.33 -11.03 -15.93
N TYR A 168 -6.19 -11.19 -14.91
CA TYR A 168 -6.91 -12.43 -14.65
C TYR A 168 -7.80 -12.82 -15.83
N ASN A 169 -8.64 -11.89 -16.30
CA ASN A 169 -9.54 -12.10 -17.44
C ASN A 169 -8.76 -12.40 -18.74
N GLN A 170 -7.63 -11.73 -18.96
CA GLN A 170 -6.77 -12.02 -20.10
C GLN A 170 -6.19 -13.44 -20.04
N ALA A 171 -5.77 -13.91 -18.87
CA ALA A 171 -5.25 -15.26 -18.69
C ALA A 171 -6.32 -16.32 -19.00
N GLN A 172 -7.56 -16.11 -18.53
CA GLN A 172 -8.68 -16.98 -18.85
C GLN A 172 -8.99 -17.05 -20.34
N SER A 173 -8.98 -15.90 -21.04
CA SER A 173 -9.33 -15.82 -22.47
C SER A 173 -8.33 -16.50 -23.42
N ARG A 174 -7.12 -16.81 -22.96
CA ARG A 174 -6.04 -17.44 -23.76
C ARG A 174 -6.07 -18.97 -23.73
N ARG A 175 -7.03 -19.56 -23.02
CA ARG A 175 -7.25 -21.02 -22.93
C ARG A 175 -8.26 -21.49 -23.97
#